data_AF-A0A971EI80-F1
#
_entry.id   AF-A0A971EI80-F1
#
_cell.length_a   1.000
_cell.length_b   1.000
_cell.length_c   1.000
_cell.angle_alpha   90.00
_cell.angle_beta   90.00
_cell.angle_gamma   90.00
#
_symmetry.space_group_name_H-M   'P 1'
#
loop_
_entity.id
_entity.type
_entity.pdbx_description
1 polymer ?
#
loop_
_entity_poly.entity_id
_entity_poly.type
_entity_poly.pdbx_seq_one_letter_code
_entity_poly.pdbx_strand_id
1 'polypeptide(L)'
;MRLNVLALLVAVIGVLVWPAPGPWADSAVVVSLGADLAEAQRQEMLDYFGVKKATGSLRIIEVTNQEERAYLHGLVSEEVIGKRAISSAYCEILGPGEGAGRDPLYYLGYSLYVC
;
A
#
# COMPACT_ATOMS: atom_id res chain seq x y z
N MET A 1 48.63 -2.29 -34.38
CA MET A 1 47.46 -2.93 -33.72
C MET A 1 46.33 -2.98 -34.73
N ARG A 2 46.04 -4.15 -35.32
CA ARG A 2 44.87 -4.30 -36.20
C ARG A 2 43.67 -4.59 -35.31
N LEU A 3 42.70 -3.67 -35.29
CA LEU A 3 41.49 -3.79 -34.49
C LEU A 3 40.53 -4.77 -35.18
N ASN A 4 40.16 -5.87 -34.53
CA ASN A 4 39.25 -6.87 -35.10
C ASN A 4 37.83 -6.33 -35.09
N VAL A 5 37.30 -5.99 -36.28
CA VAL A 5 35.92 -5.51 -36.47
C VAL A 5 34.88 -6.44 -35.83
N LEU A 6 35.15 -7.74 -35.81
CA LEU A 6 34.32 -8.76 -35.18
C LEU A 6 34.24 -8.59 -33.65
N ALA A 7 35.35 -8.20 -33.01
CA ALA A 7 35.37 -7.91 -31.57
C ALA A 7 34.58 -6.62 -31.24
N LEU A 8 34.57 -5.67 -32.16
CA LEU A 8 33.84 -4.41 -32.03
C LEU A 8 32.32 -4.64 -32.14
N LEU A 9 31.88 -5.51 -33.05
CA LEU A 9 30.46 -5.87 -33.18
C LEU A 9 29.93 -6.64 -31.96
N VAL A 10 30.70 -7.56 -31.40
CA VAL A 10 30.30 -8.30 -30.18
C VAL A 10 30.21 -7.37 -28.97
N ALA A 11 31.12 -6.40 -28.85
CA ALA A 11 31.07 -5.41 -27.77
C ALA A 11 29.83 -4.50 -27.87
N VAL A 12 29.45 -4.08 -29.07
CA VAL A 12 28.26 -3.24 -29.29
C VAL A 12 26.97 -3.99 -28.97
N ILE A 13 26.87 -5.27 -29.34
CA ILE A 13 25.70 -6.10 -29.03
C ILE A 13 25.58 -6.34 -27.52
N GLY A 14 26.70 -6.54 -26.81
CA GLY A 14 26.70 -6.73 -25.36
C GLY A 14 26.18 -5.52 -24.55
N VAL A 15 26.36 -4.30 -25.07
CA VAL A 15 25.85 -3.07 -24.45
C VAL A 15 24.34 -2.90 -24.65
N LEU A 16 23.80 -3.40 -25.77
CA LEU A 16 22.37 -3.30 -26.08
C LEU A 16 21.52 -4.34 -25.33
N VAL A 17 22.13 -5.39 -24.79
CA VAL A 17 21.48 -6.44 -23.98
C VAL A 17 21.79 -6.23 -22.50
N TRP A 18 21.71 -4.98 -22.02
CA TRP A 18 21.65 -4.76 -20.58
C TRP A 18 20.21 -5.06 -20.13
N PRO A 19 19.98 -5.99 -19.18
CA PRO A 19 18.66 -6.17 -18.61
C PRO A 19 18.27 -4.85 -17.98
N ALA A 20 17.24 -4.19 -18.52
CA ALA A 20 16.65 -3.03 -17.89
C ALA A 20 16.28 -3.46 -16.46
N PRO A 21 16.69 -2.72 -15.43
CA PRO A 21 16.22 -3.02 -14.10
C PRO A 21 14.69 -3.03 -14.12
N GLY A 22 14.10 -4.14 -13.67
CA GLY A 22 12.66 -4.22 -13.48
C GLY A 22 12.21 -3.19 -12.44
N PRO A 23 10.93 -2.81 -12.42
CA PRO A 23 10.42 -1.93 -11.38
C PRO A 23 10.66 -2.60 -10.02
N TRP A 24 11.53 -2.00 -9.21
CA TRP A 24 11.58 -2.28 -7.78
C TRP A 24 10.31 -1.67 -7.19
N ALA A 25 9.25 -2.46 -7.14
CA ALA A 25 8.09 -2.09 -6.36
C ALA A 25 8.50 -2.22 -4.89
N ASP A 26 8.88 -1.11 -4.27
CA ASP A 26 8.93 -1.04 -2.82
C ASP A 26 7.49 -1.25 -2.35
N SER A 27 7.21 -2.40 -1.73
CA SER A 27 5.90 -2.64 -1.14
C SER A 27 5.69 -1.57 -0.07
N ALA A 28 4.63 -0.78 -0.22
CA ALA A 28 4.23 0.21 0.77
C ALA A 28 2.95 -0.28 1.43
N VAL A 29 2.99 -0.34 2.75
CA VAL A 29 1.87 -0.77 3.58
C VAL A 29 1.39 0.44 4.38
N VAL A 30 0.12 0.79 4.21
CA VAL A 30 -0.54 1.87 4.93
C VAL A 30 -1.68 1.29 5.75
N VAL A 31 -1.69 1.59 7.04
CA VAL A 31 -2.77 1.20 7.95
C VAL A 31 -3.42 2.46 8.51
N SER A 32 -4.71 2.64 8.28
CA SER A 32 -5.51 3.64 8.98
C SER A 32 -6.15 3.03 10.22
N LEU A 33 -5.99 3.68 11.36
CA LEU A 33 -6.62 3.32 12.63
C LEU A 33 -7.52 4.45 13.09
N GLY A 34 -8.71 4.12 13.56
CA GLY A 34 -9.58 5.07 14.23
C GLY A 34 -8.99 5.60 15.54
N ALA A 35 -9.15 6.90 15.81
CA ALA A 35 -8.65 7.56 17.01
C ALA A 35 -9.35 7.09 18.29
N ASP A 36 -10.60 6.60 18.19
CA ASP A 36 -11.39 6.15 19.35
C ASP A 36 -11.17 4.67 19.72
N LEU A 37 -10.17 4.02 19.11
CA LEU A 37 -9.72 2.67 19.47
C LEU A 37 -8.90 2.72 20.76
N ALA A 38 -9.23 1.87 21.73
CA ALA A 38 -8.38 1.66 22.88
C ALA A 38 -7.03 1.05 22.45
N GLU A 39 -5.96 1.26 23.23
CA GLU A 39 -4.61 0.74 22.91
C GLU A 39 -4.62 -0.77 22.64
N ALA A 40 -5.39 -1.54 23.42
CA ALA A 40 -5.54 -2.98 23.22
C ALA A 40 -6.18 -3.33 21.86
N GLN A 41 -7.19 -2.56 21.45
CA GLN A 41 -7.88 -2.76 20.16
C GLN A 41 -7.00 -2.34 18.99
N ARG A 42 -6.19 -1.28 19.15
CA ARG A 42 -5.19 -0.90 18.15
C ARG A 42 -4.19 -2.03 17.92
N GLN A 43 -3.68 -2.62 19.01
CA GLN A 43 -2.73 -3.73 18.92
C GLN A 43 -3.36 -4.97 18.27
N GLU A 44 -4.61 -5.29 18.63
CA GLU A 44 -5.38 -6.36 17.99
C GLU A 44 -5.56 -6.12 16.48
N MET A 45 -5.87 -4.90 16.05
CA MET A 45 -6.01 -4.58 14.62
C MET A 45 -4.69 -4.67 13.87
N LEU A 46 -3.59 -4.18 14.45
CA LEU A 46 -2.26 -4.35 13.86
C LEU A 46 -1.88 -5.83 13.73
N ASP A 47 -2.19 -6.64 14.74
CA ASP A 47 -1.94 -8.08 14.68
C ASP A 47 -2.88 -8.79 13.68
N TYR A 48 -4.15 -8.38 13.58
CA TYR A 48 -5.13 -8.86 12.58
C TYR A 48 -4.68 -8.58 11.15
N PHE A 49 -4.19 -7.36 10.89
CA PHE A 49 -3.66 -6.98 9.58
C PHE A 49 -2.28 -7.58 9.29
N GLY A 50 -1.66 -8.25 10.26
CA GLY A 50 -0.39 -8.94 10.05
C GLY A 50 0.76 -7.99 9.68
N VAL A 51 0.72 -6.72 10.10
CA VAL A 51 1.73 -5.71 9.72
C VAL A 51 3.15 -6.06 10.12
N LYS A 52 3.35 -6.98 11.07
CA LYS A 52 4.68 -7.55 11.41
C LYS A 52 5.29 -8.37 10.26
N LYS A 53 4.47 -8.87 9.33
CA LYS A 53 4.89 -9.62 8.14
C LYS A 53 5.05 -8.73 6.91
N ALA A 54 4.66 -7.46 6.99
CA ALA A 54 4.89 -6.50 5.92
C ALA A 54 6.40 -6.38 5.69
N THR A 55 6.84 -6.68 4.48
CA THR A 55 8.26 -6.64 4.09
C THR A 55 8.69 -5.23 3.65
N GLY A 56 7.75 -4.29 3.66
CA GLY A 56 7.89 -2.96 3.10
C GLY A 56 7.81 -1.82 4.12
N SER A 57 7.70 -0.59 3.62
CA SER A 57 7.54 0.60 4.48
C SER A 57 6.15 0.61 5.12
N LEU A 58 6.09 0.64 6.46
CA LEU A 58 4.85 0.71 7.22
C LEU A 58 4.52 2.15 7.60
N ARG A 59 3.36 2.64 7.17
CA ARG A 59 2.81 3.93 7.59
C ARG A 59 1.49 3.73 8.33
N ILE A 60 1.45 4.16 9.58
CA ILE A 60 0.22 4.18 10.38
C ILE A 60 -0.35 5.60 10.35
N ILE A 61 -1.63 5.72 10.02
CA ILE A 61 -2.38 6.98 9.99
C ILE A 61 -3.51 6.86 11.01
N GLU A 62 -3.78 7.94 11.75
CA GLU A 62 -4.89 8.01 12.67
C GLU A 62 -6.03 8.81 12.06
N VAL A 63 -7.25 8.32 12.17
CA VAL A 63 -8.46 8.94 11.62
C VAL A 63 -9.37 9.35 12.78
N THR A 64 -9.70 10.63 12.86
CA THR A 64 -10.59 11.17 13.91
C THR A 64 -12.00 11.36 13.39
N ASN A 65 -13.01 11.32 14.29
CA ASN A 65 -14.40 11.52 13.88
C ASN A 65 -14.66 12.93 13.33
N GLN A 66 -13.92 13.93 13.81
CA GLN A 66 -13.99 15.30 13.28
C GLN A 66 -13.53 15.35 11.82
N GLU A 67 -12.47 14.62 11.50
CA GLU A 67 -11.89 14.55 10.16
C GLU A 67 -12.82 13.79 9.20
N GLU A 68 -13.39 12.65 9.62
CA GLU A 68 -14.43 11.93 8.86
C GLU A 68 -15.63 12.83 8.59
N ARG A 69 -16.11 13.57 9.59
CA ARG A 69 -17.21 14.52 9.40
C ARG A 69 -16.84 15.65 8.46
N ALA A 70 -15.63 16.21 8.55
CA ALA A 70 -15.21 17.28 7.64
C ALA A 70 -15.13 16.82 6.17
N TYR A 71 -14.66 15.60 5.92
CA TYR A 71 -14.45 15.09 4.56
C TYR A 71 -15.64 14.33 3.98
N LEU A 72 -16.49 13.72 4.81
CA LEU A 72 -17.57 12.83 4.37
C LEU A 72 -18.96 13.42 4.58
N HIS A 73 -19.09 14.55 5.28
CA HIS A 73 -20.35 15.25 5.42
C HIS A 73 -20.90 15.68 4.05
N GLY A 74 -22.14 15.29 3.76
CA GLY A 74 -22.80 15.53 2.47
C GLY A 74 -22.54 14.47 1.40
N LEU A 75 -21.60 13.54 1.62
CA LEU A 75 -21.35 12.40 0.73
C LEU A 75 -21.94 11.09 1.26
N VAL A 76 -22.00 10.94 2.59
CA VAL A 76 -22.62 9.79 3.28
C VAL A 76 -23.55 10.26 4.40
N SER A 77 -24.54 9.44 4.72
CA SER A 77 -25.50 9.72 5.80
C SER A 77 -24.78 9.85 7.15
N GLU A 78 -25.29 10.74 8.00
CA GLU A 78 -24.81 10.93 9.38
C GLU A 78 -24.76 9.62 10.18
N GLU A 79 -25.69 8.69 9.89
CA GLU A 79 -25.75 7.37 10.51
C GLU A 79 -24.54 6.49 10.18
N VAL A 80 -23.89 6.73 9.03
CA VAL A 80 -22.70 6.00 8.58
C VAL A 80 -21.42 6.64 9.10
N ILE A 81 -21.38 7.97 9.25
CA ILE A 81 -20.27 8.68 9.89
C ILE A 81 -20.22 8.33 11.39
N GLY A 82 -21.37 8.05 11.99
CA GLY A 82 -21.51 7.66 13.39
C GLY A 82 -20.89 8.68 14.37
N LYS A 83 -20.64 8.22 15.59
CA LYS A 83 -20.17 9.09 16.71
C LYS A 83 -18.77 8.76 17.19
N ARG A 84 -18.21 7.61 16.78
CA ARG A 84 -16.89 7.13 17.18
C ARG A 84 -16.12 6.74 15.93
N ALA A 85 -14.88 7.20 15.82
CA ALA A 85 -13.96 6.77 14.78
C ALA A 85 -13.22 5.52 15.24
N ILE A 86 -13.81 4.34 15.02
CA ILE A 86 -13.19 3.03 15.28
C ILE A 86 -12.84 2.26 14.00
N SER A 87 -13.21 2.80 12.85
CA SER A 87 -12.92 2.25 11.53
C SER A 87 -11.42 2.08 11.31
N SER A 88 -11.01 0.94 10.75
CA SER A 88 -9.62 0.70 10.38
C SER A 88 -9.50 0.05 9.01
N ALA A 89 -8.50 0.44 8.24
CA ALA A 89 -8.26 -0.10 6.91
C ALA A 89 -6.78 -0.42 6.71
N TYR A 90 -6.52 -1.49 5.98
CA TYR A 90 -5.20 -1.91 5.55
C TYR A 90 -5.09 -1.79 4.04
N CYS A 91 -4.03 -1.16 3.58
CA CYS A 91 -3.76 -0.95 2.17
C CYS A 91 -2.30 -1.34 1.87
N GLU A 92 -2.10 -2.32 0.99
CA GLU A 92 -0.77 -2.75 0.55
C GLU A 92 -0.66 -2.66 -0.96
N ILE A 93 0.48 -2.14 -1.44
CA ILE A 93 0.84 -2.17 -2.86
C ILE A 93 1.41 -3.55 -3.19
N LEU A 94 0.67 -4.31 -3.99
CA LEU A 94 1.06 -5.62 -4.48
C LEU A 94 1.80 -5.54 -5.83
N GLY A 95 2.57 -6.59 -6.12
CA GLY A 95 3.23 -6.77 -7.40
C GLY A 95 2.24 -6.91 -8.56
N PRO A 96 2.70 -6.69 -9.81
CA PRO A 96 1.85 -6.83 -10.99
C PRO A 96 1.27 -8.25 -11.11
N GLY A 97 -0.06 -8.36 -11.14
CA GLY A 97 -0.80 -9.62 -11.34
C GLY A 97 -1.35 -10.28 -10.07
N GLU A 98 -1.08 -9.75 -8.87
CA GLU A 98 -1.49 -10.37 -7.59
C GLU A 98 -2.79 -9.82 -6.97
N GLY A 99 -3.44 -8.84 -7.58
CA GLY A 99 -4.66 -8.23 -7.06
C GLY A 99 -5.82 -8.22 -8.06
N ALA A 100 -6.98 -7.75 -7.60
CA ALA A 100 -8.26 -7.96 -8.28
C ALA A 100 -8.57 -7.01 -9.47
N GLY A 101 -7.61 -6.21 -9.97
CA GLY A 101 -7.86 -5.17 -11.00
C GLY A 101 -6.65 -4.82 -11.88
N ARG A 102 -6.87 -4.09 -12.99
CA ARG A 102 -5.87 -3.83 -14.07
C ARG A 102 -4.99 -2.59 -13.88
N ASP A 103 -4.77 -2.15 -12.64
CA ASP A 103 -4.00 -0.94 -12.29
C ASP A 103 -3.13 -1.25 -11.03
N PRO A 104 -2.10 -0.46 -10.64
CA PRO A 104 -1.25 -0.75 -9.49
C PRO A 104 -2.09 -1.24 -8.30
N LEU A 105 -1.80 -2.48 -7.92
CA LEU A 105 -2.74 -3.34 -7.21
C LEU A 105 -2.73 -3.01 -5.73
N TYR A 106 -3.79 -2.37 -5.25
CA TYR A 106 -4.01 -2.18 -3.82
C TYR A 106 -4.76 -3.39 -3.26
N TYR A 107 -4.18 -4.10 -2.29
CA TYR A 107 -4.94 -5.00 -1.43
C TYR A 107 -5.63 -4.17 -0.35
N LEU A 108 -6.97 -4.08 -0.39
CA LEU A 108 -7.76 -3.43 0.64
C LEU A 108 -8.32 -4.49 1.59
N GLY A 109 -7.65 -4.65 2.74
CA GLY A 109 -8.19 -5.35 3.89
C GLY A 109 -9.05 -4.38 4.69
N TYR A 110 -10.37 -4.42 4.50
CA TYR A 110 -11.30 -3.63 5.29
C TYR A 110 -11.84 -4.47 6.46
N SER A 111 -11.52 -4.06 7.69
CA SER A 111 -12.23 -4.53 8.88
C SER A 111 -13.14 -3.38 9.33
N LEU A 112 -14.32 -3.31 8.69
CA LEU A 112 -15.37 -2.37 9.06
C LEU A 112 -16.00 -2.83 10.39
N TYR A 113 -15.42 -2.41 11.51
CA TYR A 113 -16.23 -2.11 12.68
C TYR A 113 -16.79 -0.71 12.45
N VAL A 114 -18.03 -0.67 11.98
CA VAL A 114 -18.80 0.56 11.76
C VAL A 114 -18.83 1.38 13.07
N CYS A 115 -18.68 2.69 12.92
CA CYS A 115 -18.78 3.75 13.92
C CYS A 115 -19.82 3.56 15.04
#